data_AF-A0A952DM46-F1
#
_entry.id   AF-A0A952DM46-F1
#
_cell.length_a   1.000
_cell.length_b   1.000
_cell.length_c   1.000
_cell.angle_alpha   90.00
_cell.angle_beta   90.00
_cell.angle_gamma   90.00
#
_symmetry.space_group_name_H-M   'P 1'
#
loop_
_entity.id
_entity.type
_entity.pdbx_description
1 polymer ?
#
loop_
_entity_poly.entity_id
_entity_poly.type
_entity_poly.pdbx_seq_one_letter_code
_entity_poly.pdbx_strand_id
1 'polypeptide(L)'
;MKRFRIITFAAGGLLAASELARWWGNPRLVPLAFDELLVGGALAVAALATKRGPAALAAAWGVFCGLVLSLLVPTLDHLLYGPPKQSAGFYGVVLTAMLALGLAALAHALTLGREGRRAR
;
A
#
# COMPACT_ATOMS: atom_id res chain seq x y z
N MET A 1 -7.96 2.49 -17.65
CA MET A 1 -7.51 3.53 -16.68
C MET A 1 -8.51 3.88 -15.57
N LYS A 2 -9.79 4.19 -15.84
CA LYS A 2 -10.76 4.60 -14.78
C LYS A 2 -10.90 3.56 -13.65
N ARG A 3 -11.06 2.28 -14.00
CA ARG A 3 -11.15 1.16 -13.04
C ARG A 3 -9.91 1.06 -12.14
N PHE A 4 -8.71 1.17 -12.70
CA PHE A 4 -7.46 1.09 -11.94
C PHE A 4 -7.32 2.25 -10.93
N ARG A 5 -7.77 3.46 -11.30
CA ARG A 5 -7.83 4.59 -10.36
C ARG A 5 -8.83 4.36 -9.24
N ILE A 6 -10.01 3.80 -9.53
CA ILE A 6 -11.00 3.44 -8.50
C ILE A 6 -10.39 2.44 -7.52
N ILE A 7 -9.72 1.39 -8.01
CA ILE A 7 -9.04 0.41 -7.16
C ILE A 7 -7.94 1.08 -6.32
N THR A 8 -7.14 1.95 -6.92
CA THR A 8 -6.07 2.68 -6.21
C THR A 8 -6.66 3.58 -5.11
N PHE A 9 -7.76 4.28 -5.39
CA PHE A 9 -8.45 5.11 -4.40
C PHE A 9 -9.06 4.26 -3.29
N ALA A 10 -9.72 3.15 -3.62
CA ALA A 10 -10.31 2.24 -2.67
C ALA A 10 -9.25 1.61 -1.76
N ALA A 11 -8.10 1.20 -2.30
CA ALA A 11 -6.98 0.68 -1.53
C ALA A 11 -6.42 1.72 -0.56
N GLY A 12 -6.19 2.95 -1.03
CA GLY A 12 -5.74 4.04 -0.16
C GLY A 12 -6.74 4.39 0.94
N GLY A 13 -8.03 4.44 0.59
CA GLY A 13 -9.11 4.68 1.55
C GLY A 13 -9.24 3.55 2.58
N LEU A 14 -9.11 2.29 2.17
CA LEU A 14 -9.18 1.14 3.07
C LEU A 14 -8.01 1.14 4.06
N LEU A 15 -6.79 1.43 3.59
CA LEU A 15 -5.59 1.52 4.44
C LEU A 15 -5.73 2.66 5.47
N ALA A 16 -6.17 3.83 5.04
CA ALA A 16 -6.37 4.96 5.96
C ALA A 16 -7.50 4.67 6.96
N ALA A 17 -8.62 4.09 6.49
CA ALA A 17 -9.76 3.76 7.34
C ALA A 17 -9.41 2.67 8.37
N SER A 18 -8.62 1.67 8.01
CA SER A 18 -8.21 0.61 8.94
C SER A 18 -7.38 1.17 10.09
N GLU A 19 -6.45 2.08 9.81
CA GLU A 19 -5.63 2.68 10.87
C GLU A 19 -6.39 3.70 11.71
N LEU A 20 -7.27 4.50 11.09
CA LEU A 20 -8.17 5.35 11.84
C LEU A 20 -9.05 4.52 12.78
N ALA A 21 -9.64 3.42 12.30
CA ALA A 21 -10.45 2.53 13.12
C ALA A 21 -9.64 1.89 14.26
N ARG A 22 -8.37 1.52 13.99
CA ARG A 22 -7.48 0.89 14.96
C ARG A 22 -7.06 1.81 16.10
N TRP A 23 -6.81 3.09 15.80
CA TRP A 23 -6.24 4.04 16.76
C TRP A 23 -7.20 5.14 17.20
N TRP A 24 -8.46 5.12 16.75
CA TRP A 24 -9.44 6.13 17.12
C TRP A 24 -9.54 6.30 18.63
N GLY A 25 -9.44 7.54 19.11
CA GLY A 25 -9.48 7.87 20.54
C GLY A 25 -8.17 7.59 21.31
N ASN A 26 -7.11 7.10 20.65
CA ASN A 26 -5.79 6.95 21.26
C ASN A 26 -4.96 8.24 21.05
N PRO A 27 -4.38 8.85 22.11
CA PRO A 27 -3.55 10.05 21.96
C PRO A 27 -2.28 9.81 21.12
N ARG A 28 -1.89 8.55 20.92
CA ARG A 28 -0.76 8.14 20.07
C ARG A 28 -1.17 7.81 18.62
N LEU A 29 -2.39 8.15 18.20
CA LEU A 29 -2.86 7.91 16.83
C LEU A 29 -1.88 8.45 15.79
N VAL A 30 -1.45 9.71 15.95
CA VAL A 30 -0.58 10.33 14.94
C VAL A 30 0.74 9.58 14.81
N PRO A 31 1.55 9.36 15.86
CA PRO A 31 2.80 8.61 15.70
C PRO A 31 2.65 7.17 15.22
N LEU A 32 1.53 6.50 15.54
CA LEU A 32 1.35 5.07 15.27
C LEU A 32 0.68 4.75 13.93
N ALA A 33 -0.04 5.71 13.35
CA ALA A 33 -0.75 5.54 12.07
C ALA A 33 -0.16 6.40 10.94
N PHE A 34 0.87 7.20 11.22
CA PHE A 34 1.35 8.21 10.29
C PHE A 34 1.77 7.61 8.94
N ASP A 35 2.55 6.53 8.98
CA ASP A 35 3.14 5.94 7.79
C ASP A 35 2.05 5.38 6.87
N GLU A 36 1.10 4.64 7.43
CA GLU A 36 -0.05 4.10 6.72
C GLU A 36 -0.98 5.20 6.18
N LEU A 37 -1.22 6.26 6.95
CA LEU A 37 -2.02 7.41 6.51
C LEU A 37 -1.34 8.16 5.37
N LEU A 38 -0.01 8.34 5.43
CA LEU A 38 0.77 8.94 4.36
C LEU A 38 0.70 8.10 3.08
N VAL A 39 0.87 6.78 3.19
CA VAL A 39 0.77 5.88 2.03
C VAL A 39 -0.64 5.84 1.48
N GLY A 40 -1.66 5.76 2.33
CA GLY A 40 -3.07 5.80 1.94
C GLY A 40 -3.42 7.11 1.23
N GLY A 41 -2.92 8.23 1.76
CA GLY A 41 -3.01 9.55 1.13
C GLY A 41 -2.30 9.62 -0.22
N ALA A 42 -1.11 9.06 -0.35
CA ALA A 42 -0.36 9.01 -1.60
C ALA A 42 -1.13 8.24 -2.69
N LEU A 43 -1.73 7.09 -2.34
CA LEU A 43 -2.59 6.31 -3.23
C LEU A 43 -3.84 7.10 -3.65
N ALA A 44 -4.53 7.73 -2.69
CA ALA A 44 -5.72 8.54 -2.97
C ALA A 44 -5.40 9.73 -3.89
N VAL A 45 -4.32 10.47 -3.61
CA VAL A 45 -3.87 11.59 -4.43
C VAL A 45 -3.47 11.11 -5.83
N ALA A 46 -2.74 10.01 -5.95
CA ALA A 46 -2.36 9.45 -7.26
C ALA A 46 -3.58 9.01 -8.08
N ALA A 47 -4.62 8.47 -7.42
CA ALA A 47 -5.87 8.10 -8.07
C ALA A 47 -6.66 9.32 -8.57
N LEU A 48 -6.70 10.40 -7.79
CA LEU A 48 -7.41 11.64 -8.12
C LEU A 48 -6.65 12.56 -9.09
N ALA A 49 -5.33 12.46 -9.13
CA ALA A 49 -4.47 13.29 -9.99
C ALA A 49 -4.55 12.85 -11.47
N THR A 50 -5.69 13.13 -12.11
CA THR A 50 -5.99 12.61 -13.44
C THR A 50 -5.00 13.03 -14.53
N LYS A 51 -4.33 14.18 -14.32
CA LYS A 51 -3.33 14.78 -15.21
C LYS A 51 -1.89 14.27 -14.99
N ARG A 52 -1.57 13.59 -13.89
CA ARG A 52 -0.18 13.18 -13.54
C ARG A 52 0.32 11.90 -14.22
N GLY A 53 -0.47 11.34 -15.14
CA GLY A 53 -0.07 10.17 -15.92
C GLY A 53 0.17 8.90 -15.07
N PRO A 54 0.67 7.82 -15.70
CA PRO A 54 0.90 6.54 -15.02
C PRO A 54 2.09 6.56 -14.04
N ALA A 55 3.00 7.54 -14.13
CA ALA A 55 4.15 7.65 -13.25
C ALA A 55 3.76 7.90 -11.79
N ALA A 56 2.76 8.75 -11.53
CA ALA A 56 2.28 9.00 -10.18
C ALA A 56 1.64 7.75 -9.54
N LEU A 57 0.93 6.95 -10.34
CA LEU A 57 0.38 5.67 -9.88
C LEU A 57 1.49 4.68 -9.54
N ALA A 58 2.52 4.58 -10.39
CA ALA A 58 3.68 3.72 -10.12
C ALA A 58 4.42 4.16 -8.85
N ALA A 59 4.62 5.47 -8.64
CA ALA A 59 5.24 5.98 -7.42
C ALA A 59 4.42 5.62 -6.17
N ALA A 60 3.11 5.85 -6.18
CA ALA A 60 2.25 5.56 -5.03
C ALA A 60 2.18 4.06 -4.70
N TRP A 61 2.03 3.20 -5.72
CA TRP A 61 2.07 1.75 -5.52
C TRP A 61 3.46 1.25 -5.09
N GLY A 62 4.55 1.89 -5.54
CA GLY A 62 5.91 1.61 -5.08
C GLY A 62 6.10 1.93 -3.60
N VAL A 63 5.60 3.10 -3.14
CA VAL A 63 5.62 3.48 -1.71
C VAL A 63 4.79 2.49 -0.89
N PHE A 64 3.62 2.08 -1.37
CA PHE A 64 2.80 1.05 -0.72
C PHE A 64 3.55 -0.28 -0.57
N CYS A 65 4.23 -0.76 -1.62
CA CYS A 65 5.06 -1.96 -1.52
C CYS A 65 6.18 -1.81 -0.48
N GLY A 66 6.80 -0.62 -0.40
CA GLY A 66 7.82 -0.30 0.60
C GLY A 66 7.28 -0.43 2.04
N LEU A 67 6.11 0.15 2.31
CA LEU A 67 5.42 0.02 3.60
C LEU A 67 5.08 -1.44 3.92
N VAL A 68 4.52 -2.19 2.97
CA VAL A 68 4.18 -3.59 3.23
C VAL A 68 5.44 -4.42 3.51
N LEU A 69 6.56 -4.15 2.83
CA LEU A 69 7.83 -4.80 3.11
C LEU A 69 8.38 -4.44 4.50
N SER A 70 8.28 -3.18 4.92
CA SER A 70 8.74 -2.77 6.25
C SER A 70 7.95 -3.43 7.38
N LEU A 71 6.71 -3.85 7.13
CA LEU A 71 5.88 -4.64 8.06
C LEU A 71 6.13 -6.15 7.95
N LEU A 72 6.32 -6.65 6.72
CA LEU A 72 6.47 -8.07 6.45
C LEU A 72 7.79 -8.61 6.98
N VAL A 73 8.90 -7.88 6.80
CA VAL A 73 10.22 -8.35 7.22
C VAL A 73 10.29 -8.63 8.74
N PRO A 74 9.89 -7.70 9.64
CA PRO A 74 9.84 -8.00 11.08
C PRO A 74 8.85 -9.11 11.44
N THR A 75 7.74 -9.23 10.69
CA THR A 75 6.75 -10.30 10.90
C THR A 75 7.35 -11.68 10.59
N LEU A 76 8.09 -11.78 9.48
CA LEU A 76 8.79 -13.00 9.10
C LEU A 76 9.93 -13.33 10.08
N ASP A 77 10.71 -12.33 10.49
CA ASP A 77 11.75 -12.50 11.50
C ASP A 77 11.17 -13.06 12.81
N HIS A 78 10.05 -12.48 13.29
CA HIS A 78 9.35 -12.96 14.47
C HIS A 78 8.76 -14.38 14.29
N LEU A 79 8.32 -14.74 13.09
CA LEU A 79 7.82 -16.09 12.79
C LEU A 79 8.92 -17.15 12.79
N LEU A 80 10.12 -16.78 12.35
CA LEU A 80 11.24 -17.71 12.21
C LEU A 80 12.04 -17.86 13.51
N TYR A 81 12.19 -16.77 14.26
CA TYR A 81 13.11 -16.69 15.40
C TYR A 81 12.46 -16.22 16.70
N GLY A 82 11.22 -15.72 16.65
CA GLY A 82 10.51 -15.19 17.80
C GLY A 82 9.75 -16.23 18.61
N PRO A 83 9.31 -15.87 19.83
CA PRO A 83 8.41 -16.72 20.62
C PRO A 83 7.08 -16.92 19.88
N PRO A 84 6.43 -18.09 20.01
CA PRO A 84 5.22 -18.41 19.27
C PRO A 84 4.08 -17.46 19.60
N LYS A 85 3.61 -16.71 18.60
CA LYS A 85 2.44 -15.83 18.69
C LYS A 85 1.37 -16.31 17.72
N GLN A 86 0.20 -16.68 18.23
CA GLN A 86 -0.87 -17.31 17.44
C GLN A 86 -1.30 -16.51 16.20
N SER A 87 -1.19 -15.17 16.23
CA SER A 87 -1.61 -14.30 15.13
C SER A 87 -0.52 -13.99 14.10
N ALA A 88 0.75 -14.33 14.36
CA ALA A 88 1.86 -13.95 13.49
C ALA A 88 1.76 -14.59 12.10
N GLY A 89 1.33 -15.86 12.03
CA GLY A 89 1.18 -16.59 10.77
C GLY A 89 0.09 -15.98 9.89
N PHE A 90 -1.08 -15.68 10.48
CA PHE A 90 -2.17 -15.01 9.79
C PHE A 90 -1.75 -13.63 9.25
N TYR A 91 -1.06 -12.84 10.08
CA TYR A 91 -0.59 -11.52 9.67
C TYR A 91 0.43 -11.59 8.52
N GLY A 92 1.37 -12.54 8.57
CA GLY A 92 2.33 -12.78 7.49
C GLY A 92 1.67 -13.15 6.15
N VAL A 93 0.63 -13.98 6.16
CA VAL A 93 -0.15 -14.32 4.96
C VAL A 93 -0.83 -13.07 4.38
N VAL A 94 -1.50 -12.27 5.21
CA VAL A 94 -2.17 -11.04 4.78
C VAL A 94 -1.16 -10.06 4.17
N LEU A 95 -0.03 -9.81 4.83
CA LEU A 95 1.01 -8.92 4.31
C LEU A 95 1.61 -9.43 2.99
N THR A 96 1.81 -10.73 2.85
CA THR A 96 2.28 -11.34 1.60
C THR A 96 1.28 -11.13 0.45
N ALA A 97 -0.01 -11.32 0.72
CA ALA A 97 -1.07 -11.06 -0.26
C ALA A 97 -1.14 -9.57 -0.65
N MET A 98 -1.02 -8.66 0.32
CA MET A 98 -0.95 -7.22 0.07
C MET A 98 0.27 -6.85 -0.78
N LEU A 99 1.43 -7.43 -0.50
CA LEU A 99 2.65 -7.19 -1.28
C LEU A 99 2.47 -7.67 -2.72
N ALA A 100 1.92 -8.87 -2.93
CA ALA A 100 1.66 -9.41 -4.26
C ALA A 100 0.71 -8.50 -5.05
N LEU A 101 -0.37 -8.03 -4.41
CA LEU A 101 -1.30 -7.06 -5.02
C LEU A 101 -0.59 -5.75 -5.39
N GLY A 102 0.22 -5.21 -4.47
CA GLY A 102 0.98 -3.97 -4.68
C GLY A 102 1.95 -4.08 -5.85
N LEU A 103 2.70 -5.20 -5.93
CA LEU A 103 3.63 -5.46 -7.02
C LEU A 103 2.92 -5.64 -8.36
N ALA A 104 1.77 -6.32 -8.39
CA ALA A 104 0.96 -6.46 -9.60
C ALA A 104 0.45 -5.10 -10.09
N ALA A 105 -0.03 -4.25 -9.16
CA ALA A 105 -0.50 -2.91 -9.47
C ALA A 105 0.64 -1.99 -9.94
N LEU A 106 1.81 -2.06 -9.31
CA LEU A 106 3.02 -1.35 -9.71
C LEU A 106 3.46 -1.77 -11.11
N ALA A 107 3.56 -3.07 -11.38
CA ALA A 107 3.91 -3.60 -12.69
C ALA A 107 2.93 -3.10 -13.77
N HIS A 108 1.63 -3.14 -13.48
CA HIS A 108 0.61 -2.61 -14.38
C HIS A 108 0.79 -1.11 -14.65
N ALA A 109 1.05 -0.30 -13.62
CA ALA A 109 1.29 1.14 -13.77
C ALA A 109 2.55 1.43 -14.60
N LEU A 110 3.62 0.66 -14.43
CA LEU A 110 4.85 0.78 -15.22
C LEU A 110 4.61 0.41 -16.70
N THR A 111 3.83 -0.63 -16.97
CA THR A 111 3.46 -1.02 -18.33
C THR A 111 2.68 0.09 -19.03
N LEU A 112 1.68 0.67 -18.36
CA LEU A 112 0.93 1.83 -18.90
C LEU A 112 1.86 3.02 -19.21
N GLY A 113 2.89 3.26 -18.39
CA GLY A 113 3.89 4.29 -18.63
C GLY A 113 4.80 4.01 -19.81
N ARG A 114 5.13 2.74 -20.06
CA ARG A 114 5.93 2.33 -21.23
C ARG A 114 5.15 2.47 -22.52
N GLU A 115 3.88 2.06 -22.55
CA GLU A 115 2.99 2.19 -23.71
C GLU A 115 2.77 3.65 -24.08
N GLY A 116 2.48 4.52 -23.10
CA GLY A 116 2.29 5.95 -23.34
C GLY A 116 3.53 6.68 -23.85
N ARG A 117 4.73 6.15 -23.61
CA ARG A 117 5.98 6.66 -24.18
C ARG A 117 6.24 6.18 -25.61
N ARG A 118 5.77 4.99 -25.98
CA ARG A 118 5.94 4.43 -27.34
C ARG A 118 4.98 5.04 -28.37
N ALA A 119 3.86 5.57 -27.92
CA ALA A 119 2.84 6.19 -28.77
C ALA A 119 3.10 7.70 -29.04
N ARG A 120 4.21 8.24 -28.58
CA ARG A 120 4.66 9.62 -28.80
C ARG A 120 5.94 9.62 -29.62
#